data_AF-A0A929YRN9-F1
#
_entry.id   AF-A0A929YRN9-F1
#
_cell.length_a   1.000
_cell.length_b   1.000
_cell.length_c   1.000
_cell.angle_alpha   90.00
_cell.angle_beta   90.00
_cell.angle_gamma   90.00
#
_symmetry.space_group_name_H-M   'P 1'
#
loop_
_entity.id
_entity.type
_entity.pdbx_description
1 polymer ?
#
loop_
_entity_poly.entity_id
_entity_poly.type
_entity_poly.pdbx_seq_one_letter_code
_entity_poly.pdbx_strand_id
1 'polypeptide(L)' 'MMQEFCYDIVKNQEIFKVNVLPAHSDHRFYETEEEKEEGKSRFCSSLNGLWKFHYARNYATAPKDFWREDFD' A
#
# COMPACT_ATOMS: atom_id res chain seq x y z
N MET A 1 -0.55 -15.25 10.84
CA MET A 1 -0.11 -15.88 9.57
C MET A 1 -0.54 -14.97 8.44
N MET A 2 0.38 -14.57 7.57
CA MET A 2 0.03 -13.75 6.40
C MET A 2 -0.81 -14.61 5.46
N GLN A 3 -2.01 -14.14 5.10
CA GLN A 3 -2.88 -14.86 4.18
C GLN A 3 -2.25 -14.81 2.78
N GLU A 4 -2.16 -15.95 2.11
CA GLU A 4 -1.66 -16.00 0.74
C GLU A 4 -2.61 -15.23 -0.18
N PHE A 5 -2.07 -14.40 -1.07
CA PHE A 5 -2.88 -13.61 -1.98
C PHE A 5 -3.53 -14.51 -3.03
N CYS A 6 -4.86 -14.54 -3.06
CA CYS A 6 -5.63 -15.29 -4.06
C CYS A 6 -6.03 -14.37 -5.22
N TYR A 7 -5.44 -14.56 -6.40
CA TYR A 7 -5.72 -13.71 -7.56
C TYR A 7 -7.18 -13.76 -8.04
N ASP A 8 -7.92 -14.84 -7.73
CA ASP A 8 -9.33 -14.98 -8.11
C ASP A 8 -10.24 -13.91 -7.48
N ILE A 9 -9.83 -13.24 -6.40
CA ILE A 9 -10.61 -12.14 -5.81
C ILE A 9 -10.77 -10.96 -6.77
N VAL A 10 -9.81 -10.75 -7.69
CA VAL A 10 -9.78 -9.59 -8.61
C VAL A 10 -10.96 -9.62 -9.59
N LYS A 11 -11.43 -10.81 -9.98
CA LYS A 11 -12.56 -10.98 -10.92
C LYS A 11 -13.90 -11.18 -10.22
N ASN A 12 -13.94 -11.26 -8.89
CA ASN A 12 -15.16 -11.48 -8.14
C ASN A 12 -15.88 -10.16 -7.84
N GLN A 13 -17.07 -9.97 -8.42
CA GLN A 13 -17.86 -8.74 -8.30
C GLN A 13 -18.43 -8.51 -6.90
N GLU A 14 -18.55 -9.55 -6.08
CA GLU A 14 -19.03 -9.44 -4.70
C GLU A 14 -17.95 -8.91 -3.74
N ILE A 15 -16.69 -8.91 -4.17
CA ILE A 15 -15.54 -8.49 -3.36
C ILE A 15 -15.12 -7.07 -3.78
N PHE A 16 -15.52 -6.08 -2.99
CA PHE A 16 -15.09 -4.69 -3.20
C PHE A 16 -13.76 -4.36 -2.51
N LYS A 17 -13.56 -4.82 -1.26
CA LYS A 17 -12.35 -4.56 -0.46
C LYS A 17 -12.15 -5.61 0.63
N VAL A 18 -10.90 -5.93 0.95
CA VAL A 18 -10.52 -6.90 1.99
C VAL A 18 -9.54 -6.24 2.95
N ASN A 19 -9.76 -6.36 4.27
CA ASN A 19 -8.89 -5.83 5.32
C ASN A 19 -8.64 -4.31 5.26
N VAL A 20 -9.59 -3.54 4.72
CA VAL A 20 -9.52 -2.08 4.64
C VAL A 20 -10.28 -1.45 5.82
N LEU A 21 -9.70 -0.42 6.43
CA LEU A 21 -10.36 0.35 7.47
C LEU A 21 -11.71 0.94 7.00
N PRO A 22 -12.68 1.16 7.91
CA PRO A 22 -13.91 1.88 7.60
C PRO A 22 -13.60 3.28 7.03
N ALA A 23 -14.51 3.81 6.20
CA ALA A 23 -14.40 5.17 5.71
C ALA A 23 -14.44 6.16 6.88
N HIS A 24 -13.55 7.15 6.85
CA HIS A 24 -13.40 8.19 7.86
C HIS A 24 -12.95 9.50 7.19
N SER A 25 -13.17 10.62 7.86
CA SER A 25 -12.66 11.93 7.43
C SER A 25 -11.14 11.95 7.49
N ASP A 26 -10.52 12.69 6.58
CA ASP A 26 -9.09 12.91 6.56
C ASP A 26 -8.68 13.92 7.65
N HIS A 27 -7.73 13.54 8.49
CA HIS A 27 -7.20 14.40 9.53
C HIS A 27 -5.68 14.33 9.53
N ARG A 28 -5.03 15.50 9.54
CA ARG A 28 -3.59 15.60 9.83
C ARG A 28 -3.40 15.76 11.33
N PHE A 29 -2.39 15.08 11.84
CA PHE A 29 -1.99 15.16 13.24
C PHE A 29 -0.61 15.80 13.29
N TYR A 30 -0.42 16.77 14.17
CA TYR A 30 0.86 17.44 14.40
C TYR A 30 1.15 17.39 15.89
N GLU A 31 2.42 17.25 16.25
CA GLU A 31 2.81 17.32 17.67
C GLU A 31 2.95 18.78 18.13
N THR A 32 3.40 19.66 17.24
CA THR A 32 3.68 21.08 17.54
C THR A 32 2.96 22.03 16.57
N GLU A 33 2.85 23.31 16.96
CA GLU A 33 2.29 24.34 16.07
C GLU A 33 3.22 24.63 14.87
N GLU A 34 4.54 24.55 15.06
CA GLU A 34 5.52 24.69 13.97
C GLU A 34 5.30 23.62 12.87
N GLU A 35 5.10 22.35 13.26
CA GLU A 35 4.77 21.27 12.31
C GLU A 35 3.48 21.56 11.54
N LYS A 36 2.49 22.14 12.21
CA LYS A 36 1.21 22.52 11.60
C LYS A 36 1.37 23.68 10.62
N GLU A 37 2.17 24.70 10.97
CA GLU A 37 2.50 25.82 10.09
C GLU A 37 3.28 25.36 8.85
N GLU A 38 4.24 24.45 9.02
CA GLU A 38 5.01 23.85 7.92
C GLU A 38 4.19 22.82 7.09
N GLY A 39 3.08 22.32 7.64
CA GLY A 39 2.27 21.27 7.05
C GLY A 39 2.95 19.89 7.03
N LYS A 40 3.94 19.67 7.91
CA LYS A 40 4.74 18.44 7.99
C LYS A 40 4.63 17.83 9.37
N SER A 41 4.06 16.62 9.44
CA SER A 41 3.94 15.86 10.68
C SER A 41 5.10 14.88 10.82
N ARG A 42 5.73 14.83 12.01
CA ARG A 42 6.71 13.78 12.31
C ARG A 42 6.13 12.36 12.32
N PHE A 43 4.81 12.24 12.48
CA PHE A 43 4.11 10.96 12.42
C PHE A 43 3.90 10.46 10.98
N CYS A 44 4.27 11.26 9.98
CA CYS A 44 4.10 10.94 8.58
C CYS A 44 5.46 10.92 7.85
N SER A 45 5.73 9.81 7.17
CA SER A 45 6.89 9.70 6.26
C SER A 45 6.39 9.55 4.82
N SER A 46 6.98 10.33 3.91
CA SER A 46 6.71 10.21 2.48
C SER A 46 7.37 8.95 1.92
N LEU A 47 6.62 8.18 1.14
CA LEU A 47 7.15 7.06 0.36
C LEU A 47 7.33 7.42 -1.13
N ASN A 48 7.23 8.70 -1.47
CA ASN A 48 7.49 9.17 -2.83
C ASN A 48 8.98 9.05 -3.15
N GLY A 49 9.29 8.68 -4.40
CA GLY A 49 10.67 8.52 -4.85
C GLY A 49 10.77 7.47 -5.95
N LEU A 50 11.98 6.92 -6.12
CA LEU A 50 12.22 5.82 -7.05
C LEU A 50 11.79 4.49 -6.42
N TRP A 51 11.09 3.68 -7.20
CA TRP A 51 10.67 2.34 -6.84
C TRP A 51 11.22 1.34 -7.85
N LYS A 52 11.67 0.18 -7.37
CA LYS A 52 11.90 -0.98 -8.26
C LYS A 52 10.55 -1.38 -8.86
N PHE A 53 10.47 -1.43 -10.18
CA PHE A 53 9.22 -1.74 -10.90
C PHE A 53 9.50 -2.75 -12.01
N HIS A 54 8.61 -3.73 -12.13
CA HIS A 54 8.66 -4.74 -13.18
C HIS A 54 7.30 -4.85 -13.88
N TYR A 55 7.30 -4.73 -15.20
CA TYR A 55 6.10 -4.92 -16.03
C TYR A 55 6.00 -6.36 -16.50
N ALA A 56 4.81 -6.97 -16.37
CA ALA A 56 4.49 -8.29 -16.91
C ALA A 56 3.24 -8.21 -17.78
N ARG A 57 3.20 -8.99 -18.87
CA ARG A 57 2.08 -8.97 -19.83
C ARG A 57 0.77 -9.46 -19.20
N ASN A 58 0.85 -10.41 -18.28
CA ASN A 58 -0.27 -10.95 -17.52
C ASN A 58 0.21 -11.51 -16.17
N TYR A 59 -0.72 -11.84 -15.28
CA TYR A 59 -0.41 -12.35 -13.94
C TYR A 59 0.45 -13.61 -13.95
N ALA A 60 0.24 -14.53 -14.90
CA ALA A 60 1.01 -15.78 -14.98
C ALA A 60 2.49 -15.55 -15.35
N THR A 61 2.81 -14.42 -15.97
CA THR A 61 4.18 -14.01 -16.31
C THR A 61 4.82 -13.08 -15.29
N ALA A 62 4.10 -12.69 -14.24
CA ALA A 62 4.67 -11.88 -13.18
C ALA A 62 5.70 -12.71 -12.38
N PRO A 63 6.78 -12.09 -11.87
CA PRO A 63 7.73 -12.80 -11.02
C PRO A 63 7.01 -13.38 -9.80
N LYS A 64 7.11 -14.69 -9.59
CA LYS A 64 6.51 -15.34 -8.43
C LYS A 64 7.29 -14.96 -7.18
N ASP A 65 6.62 -14.90 -6.04
CA ASP A 65 7.24 -14.63 -4.74
C ASP A 65 7.96 -13.26 -4.62
N PHE A 66 7.71 -12.30 -5.51
CA PHE A 66 8.36 -10.98 -5.52
C PHE A 66 8.18 -10.16 -4.24
N TRP A 67 7.23 -10.54 -3.39
CA TRP A 67 6.93 -9.89 -2.11
C TRP A 67 7.79 -10.40 -0.96
N ARG A 68 8.61 -11.45 -1.17
CA ARG A 68 9.53 -11.94 -0.15
C ARG A 68 10.72 -11.01 0.01
N GLU A 69 11.22 -10.90 1.23
CA GLU A 69 12.36 -10.02 1.55
C GLU A 69 13.68 -10.47 0.90
N ASP A 70 13.81 -11.77 0.62
CA ASP A 70 14.98 -12.40 0.00
C ASP A 70 14.86 -12.56 -1.52
N PHE A 71 13.85 -11.95 -2.14
CA PHE A 71 13.69 -11.92 -3.59
C PHE A 71 14.65 -10.90 -4.23
N ASP A 72 15.41 -11.33 -5.23
CA ASP A 72 16.39 -10.50 -5.96
C ASP A 72 15.76 -9.73 -7.13
#